data_AF-A0A8X7PE92-F1
#
_entry.id   AF-A0A8X7PE92-F1
#
_cell.length_a   1.000
_cell.length_b   1.000
_cell.length_c   1.000
_cell.angle_alpha   90.00
_cell.angle_beta   90.00
_cell.angle_gamma   90.00
#
_symmetry.space_group_name_H-M   'P 1'
#
loop_
_entity.id
_entity.type
_entity.pdbx_description
1 polymer ?
#
loop_
_entity_poly.entity_id
_entity_poly.type
_entity_poly.pdbx_seq_one_letter_code
_entity_poly.pdbx_strand_id
1 'polypeptide(L)'
;MNVNSSSSVIIMNTSHPLKDSSRLDFNTNIRTYSVMENNTRDGYVDVVPFKLEEKGHKIVGFRGKSTEYSPQQIGVYVKPIDDAN
;
A
#
# COMPACT_ATOMS: atom_id res chain seq x y z
N MET A 1 -11.19 2.93 -0.25
CA MET A 1 -10.47 3.94 -1.06
C MET A 1 -11.26 4.17 -2.34
N ASN A 2 -11.80 5.37 -2.56
CA ASN A 2 -12.49 5.68 -3.81
C ASN A 2 -11.46 6.22 -4.81
N VAL A 3 -11.05 5.35 -5.73
CA VAL A 3 -10.14 5.69 -6.82
C VAL A 3 -11.03 5.98 -8.02
N ASN A 4 -11.18 7.25 -8.41
CA ASN A 4 -12.01 7.62 -9.57
C ASN A 4 -11.37 7.11 -10.88
N SER A 5 -12.13 7.13 -11.99
CA SER A 5 -11.67 6.60 -13.29
C SER A 5 -10.36 7.20 -13.81
N SER A 6 -10.00 8.42 -13.37
CA SER A 6 -8.75 9.11 -13.73
C SER A 6 -7.57 8.81 -12.79
N SER A 7 -7.82 8.13 -11.67
CA SER A 7 -6.81 7.78 -10.66
C SER A 7 -6.40 6.33 -10.84
N SER A 8 -5.10 6.06 -10.87
CA SER A 8 -4.54 4.70 -10.85
C SER A 8 -3.54 4.60 -9.71
N VAL A 9 -3.64 3.55 -8.89
CA VAL A 9 -2.61 3.25 -7.89
C VAL A 9 -1.40 2.71 -8.64
N ILE A 10 -0.24 3.33 -8.47
CA ILE A 10 1.00 2.95 -9.17
C ILE A 10 1.94 2.26 -8.18
N ILE A 11 1.98 2.76 -6.95
CA ILE A 11 2.91 2.29 -5.93
C ILE A 11 2.18 2.16 -4.60
N MET A 12 2.46 1.08 -3.89
CA MET A 12 2.08 0.91 -2.48
C MET A 12 3.35 0.82 -1.64
N ASN A 13 3.49 1.70 -0.66
CA ASN A 13 4.61 1.70 0.28
C ASN A 13 4.10 1.50 1.70
N THR A 14 4.91 0.88 2.54
CA THR A 14 4.75 0.98 4.00
C THR A 14 5.73 1.99 4.56
N SER A 15 5.27 2.92 5.37
CA SER A 15 6.11 3.85 6.11
C SER A 15 6.11 3.52 7.61
N HIS A 16 7.23 3.83 8.28
CA HIS A 16 7.35 3.70 9.74
C HIS A 16 6.36 4.64 10.43
N PRO A 17 5.81 4.21 11.58
CA PRO A 17 6.28 4.76 12.84
C PRO A 17 6.60 3.67 13.87
N LEU A 18 7.17 4.08 14.99
CA LEU A 18 7.34 3.28 16.19
C LEU A 18 6.20 2.27 16.37
N LYS A 19 6.63 1.07 16.73
CA LYS A 19 5.88 -0.13 17.02
C LYS A 19 4.36 0.04 17.24
N ASP A 20 3.61 -0.77 16.48
CA ASP A 20 2.14 -0.89 16.39
C ASP A 20 1.45 0.04 15.38
N SER A 21 2.21 0.84 14.62
CA SER A 21 1.66 1.61 13.50
C SER A 21 2.21 1.09 12.16
N SER A 22 1.36 0.41 11.38
CA SER A 22 1.67 0.06 10.00
C SER A 22 1.01 1.09 9.08
N ARG A 23 1.68 2.19 8.76
CA ARG A 23 1.13 3.16 7.80
C ARG A 23 1.28 2.61 6.40
N LEU A 24 0.18 2.61 5.65
CA LEU A 24 0.16 2.20 4.26
C LEU A 24 -0.12 3.39 3.35
N ASP A 25 0.84 3.70 2.50
CA ASP A 25 0.79 4.81 1.56
C ASP A 25 0.53 4.28 0.15
N PHE A 26 -0.64 4.61 -0.40
CA PHE A 26 -1.01 4.37 -1.78
C PHE A 26 -0.72 5.62 -2.61
N ASN A 27 0.36 5.57 -3.41
CA ASN A 27 0.67 6.63 -4.35
C ASN A 27 -0.08 6.39 -5.66
N THR A 28 -0.94 7.34 -6.02
CA THR A 28 -1.56 7.39 -7.35
C THR A 28 -0.82 8.37 -8.25
N ASN A 29 -1.22 8.42 -9.52
CA ASN A 29 -0.79 9.46 -10.46
C ASN A 29 -1.22 10.89 -10.07
N ILE A 30 -2.10 11.07 -9.08
CA ILE A 30 -2.67 12.38 -8.71
C ILE A 30 -2.30 12.77 -7.28
N ARG A 31 -2.32 11.83 -6.33
CA ARG A 31 -1.97 12.10 -4.93
C ARG A 31 -1.60 10.83 -4.17
N THR A 32 -1.05 11.01 -2.98
CA THR A 32 -0.86 9.94 -2.00
C THR A 32 -2.08 9.83 -1.08
N TYR A 33 -2.49 8.59 -0.79
CA TYR A 33 -3.48 8.27 0.22
C TYR A 33 -2.83 7.42 1.31
N SER A 34 -2.92 7.85 2.56
CA SER A 34 -2.38 7.12 3.69
C SER A 34 -3.49 6.47 4.50
N VAL A 35 -3.30 5.22 4.89
CA VAL A 35 -4.26 4.42 5.67
C VAL A 35 -3.53 3.82 6.88
N MET A 36 -4.29 3.65 7.98
CA MET A 36 -3.86 3.23 9.33
C MET A 36 -3.25 4.39 10.16
N GLU A 37 -3.85 4.65 11.32
CA GLU A 37 -3.46 5.69 12.28
C GLU A 37 -2.67 5.14 13.47
N ASN A 38 -1.88 6.03 14.06
CA ASN A 38 -0.81 5.78 15.02
C ASN A 38 -1.37 5.54 16.44
N ASN A 39 -1.40 4.29 16.91
CA ASN A 39 -1.61 3.98 18.33
C ASN A 39 -0.31 3.48 18.94
N THR A 40 0.36 4.33 19.69
CA THR A 40 1.62 4.04 20.37
C THR A 40 1.38 3.12 21.57
N ARG A 41 1.81 1.86 21.48
CA ARG A 41 2.07 1.01 22.66
C ARG A 41 3.47 0.38 22.55
N ASP A 42 4.19 0.46 23.65
CA ASP A 42 5.64 0.28 23.70
C ASP A 42 6.07 -1.21 23.67
N GLY A 43 7.26 -1.48 23.11
CA GLY A 43 8.09 -2.66 23.42
C GLY A 43 8.10 -3.88 22.47
N TYR A 44 8.66 -3.77 21.25
CA TYR A 44 9.14 -4.82 20.30
C TYR A 44 9.44 -4.22 18.90
N VAL A 45 10.14 -4.98 18.05
CA VAL A 45 11.24 -4.52 17.17
C VAL A 45 10.94 -4.66 15.66
N ASP A 46 11.53 -3.75 14.87
CA ASP A 46 11.79 -3.73 13.41
C ASP A 46 10.68 -4.15 12.44
N VAL A 47 10.00 -3.16 11.86
CA VAL A 47 9.28 -3.32 10.59
C VAL A 47 10.20 -2.87 9.46
N VAL A 48 10.61 -3.81 8.59
CA VAL A 48 11.34 -3.46 7.37
C VAL A 48 10.35 -2.84 6.37
N PRO A 49 10.53 -1.57 5.96
CA PRO A 49 9.64 -0.95 5.00
C PRO A 49 9.77 -1.66 3.65
N PHE A 50 8.64 -1.88 2.99
CA PHE A 50 8.62 -2.44 1.64
C PHE A 50 7.85 -1.55 0.66
N LYS A 51 8.20 -1.71 -0.61
CA LYS A 51 7.59 -1.03 -1.75
C LYS A 51 7.11 -2.07 -2.74
N LEU A 52 5.83 -2.00 -3.11
CA LEU A 52 5.25 -2.76 -4.21
C LEU A 52 5.07 -1.82 -5.40
N GLU A 53 5.86 -2.07 -6.44
CA GLU A 53 5.90 -1.31 -7.69
C GLU A 53 6.27 -2.25 -8.84
N GLU A 54 5.67 -1.98 -10.00
CA GLU A 54 6.17 -2.49 -11.27
C GLU A 54 6.17 -1.37 -12.31
N LYS A 55 7.34 -1.05 -12.87
CA LYS A 55 7.50 0.08 -13.79
C LYS A 55 6.59 -0.09 -15.02
N GLY A 56 5.89 0.98 -15.41
CA GLY A 56 4.97 0.97 -16.56
C GLY A 56 3.64 0.26 -16.30
N HIS A 57 3.35 -0.13 -15.05
CA HIS A 57 2.12 -0.82 -14.69
C HIS A 57 1.34 -0.05 -13.61
N LYS A 58 0.04 -0.32 -13.56
CA LYS A 58 -0.84 0.11 -12.46
C LYS A 58 -1.36 -1.09 -11.68
N ILE A 59 -1.55 -0.90 -10.39
CA ILE A 59 -2.16 -1.89 -9.49
C ILE A 59 -3.67 -1.92 -9.78
N VAL A 60 -4.19 -3.13 -10.04
CA VAL A 60 -5.62 -3.37 -10.35
C VAL A 60 -6.30 -4.32 -9.37
N GLY A 61 -5.54 -4.90 -8.45
CA GLY A 61 -6.08 -5.76 -7.41
C GLY A 61 -5.03 -6.08 -6.34
N PHE A 62 -5.50 -6.65 -5.25
CA PHE A 62 -4.68 -7.06 -4.12
C PHE A 62 -4.89 -8.54 -3.82
N ARG A 63 -3.87 -9.20 -3.31
CA ARG A 63 -3.93 -10.55 -2.74
C ARG A 63 -3.21 -10.54 -1.40
N GLY A 64 -3.59 -11.43 -0.50
CA GLY A 64 -2.94 -11.48 0.80
C GLY A 64 -3.46 -12.59 1.70
N LYS A 65 -2.88 -12.63 2.90
CA LYS A 65 -3.35 -13.44 4.03
C LYS A 65 -3.54 -12.52 5.23
N SER A 66 -4.64 -12.69 5.93
CA SER A 66 -4.95 -11.95 7.15
C SER A 66 -5.35 -12.91 8.27
N THR A 67 -5.06 -12.51 9.50
CA THR A 67 -5.72 -13.04 10.69
C THR A 67 -6.85 -12.09 11.10
N GLU A 68 -7.54 -12.43 12.19
CA GLU A 68 -8.53 -11.55 12.81
C GLU A 68 -7.96 -10.17 13.18
N TYR A 69 -6.67 -10.11 13.54
CA TYR A 69 -6.07 -8.90 14.12
C TYR A 69 -5.01 -8.23 13.23
N SER A 70 -4.48 -8.91 12.21
CA SER A 70 -3.43 -8.33 11.38
C SER A 70 -3.31 -8.95 9.98
N PRO A 71 -2.95 -8.14 8.95
CA PRO A 71 -2.48 -8.65 7.67
C PRO A 71 -1.09 -9.27 7.85
N GLN A 72 -0.94 -10.54 7.43
CA GLN A 72 0.35 -11.25 7.50
C GLN A 72 1.13 -11.13 6.19
N GLN A 73 0.41 -11.04 5.07
CA GLN A 73 0.99 -11.00 3.73
C GLN A 73 0.14 -10.13 2.82
N ILE A 74 0.79 -9.34 1.97
CA ILE A 74 0.13 -8.53 0.96
C ILE A 74 0.94 -8.55 -0.34
N GLY A 75 0.23 -8.65 -1.45
CA GLY A 75 0.76 -8.56 -2.80
C GLY A 75 -0.25 -7.87 -3.71
N VAL A 76 0.20 -7.50 -4.91
CA VAL A 76 -0.59 -6.76 -5.88
C VAL A 76 -0.70 -7.52 -7.20
N TYR A 77 -1.83 -7.35 -7.88
CA TYR A 77 -1.97 -7.63 -9.30
C TYR A 77 -1.80 -6.33 -10.05
N VAL A 78 -0.99 -6.37 -11.11
CA VAL A 78 -0.74 -5.19 -11.94
C VAL A 78 -1.14 -5.45 -13.39
N LYS A 79 -1.36 -4.37 -14.14
CA LYS A 79 -1.51 -4.41 -15.59
C LYS A 79 -0.74 -3.25 -16.23
N PRO A 80 -0.33 -3.36 -17.51
CA PRO A 80 0.27 -2.25 -18.23
C PRO A 80 -0.59 -0.99 -18.13
N ILE A 81 0.06 0.16 -18.01
CA ILE A 81 -0.61 1.42 -18.25
C ILE A 81 -0.81 1.49 -19.76
N ASP A 82 -2.04 1.20 -20.20
CA ASP A 82 -2.43 1.45 -21.58
C ASP A 82 -2.28 2.95 -21.82
N ASP A 83 -1.28 3.36 -22.60
CA ASP A 83 -1.28 4.68 -23.21
C ASP A 83 -2.56 4.72 -24.04
N ALA A 84 -3.53 5.54 -23.61
CA ALA A 84 -4.75 5.75 -24.37
C ALA A 84 -4.33 6.27 -25.75
N ASN A 85 -4.36 5.38 -26.74
CA ASN A 85 -4.19 5.68 -28.15
C ASN A 85 -5.55 6.04 -28.73
#